data_AF-A0AAN6V519-F1
#
_entry.id   AF-A0AAN6V519-F1
#
_cell.length_a   1.000
_cell.length_b   1.000
_cell.length_c   1.000
_cell.angle_alpha   90.00
_cell.angle_beta   90.00
_cell.angle_gamma   90.00
#
_symmetry.space_group_name_H-M   'P 1'
#
loop_
_entity.id
_entity.type
_entity.pdbx_description
1 polymer ?
#
loop_
_entity_poly.entity_id
_entity_poly.type
_entity_poly.pdbx_seq_one_letter_code
_entity_poly.pdbx_strand_id
1 'polypeptide(L)'
;MSSPTHAQHGVHPPLNWNSPDDNGGSSRLNPKPDEGMDTQEEREMPQRSYYARVLGTHISVSPIDVPDTYDPDGWVPGTPEPEPYDPETYAAWGRKHLGEEWYQLRKAMLQERNIYLRSDWVYSERRPLRPARHVGMSDEPWKRLWSRLSKVLPRVQPSSTAPLFREAWERLGYARESSRWSEEEYQFNKIFLKEDLIDCARAHHETQEGDIQREKEREEIAKVRYEPGTLIESDEYERRMTDFRLRREGWVQEQFDARDRAAVAKAQKRGPELERELNTPPKTQEEMNLRFRLCDLQKISREEQDRLARMYGFFERPPINPPFFGTPLEKRSPPRDQEEMDQLFRLWTWRLNRMEQDELAHVWLQPEAS
;
A
#
# COMPACT_ATOMS: atom_id res chain seq x y z
N MET A 1 -11.03 -53.79 13.81
CA MET A 1 -11.86 -53.61 12.60
C MET A 1 -11.86 -52.14 12.28
N SER A 2 -11.33 -51.86 11.10
CA SER A 2 -10.76 -50.59 10.69
C SER A 2 -11.80 -49.67 10.07
N SER A 3 -11.67 -48.37 10.31
CA SER A 3 -11.97 -47.31 9.33
C SER A 3 -11.32 -46.00 9.80
N PRO A 4 -10.39 -45.43 9.03
CA PRO A 4 -10.12 -44.00 9.06
C PRO A 4 -10.48 -43.36 7.72
N THR A 5 -11.19 -42.25 7.82
CA THR A 5 -11.59 -41.36 6.72
C THR A 5 -10.36 -40.67 6.13
N HIS A 6 -10.15 -40.85 4.83
CA HIS A 6 -9.15 -40.16 4.03
C HIS A 6 -9.47 -38.66 3.90
N ALA A 7 -8.50 -37.80 4.24
CA ALA A 7 -8.47 -36.41 3.82
C ALA A 7 -7.70 -36.30 2.49
N GLN A 8 -8.34 -35.74 1.47
CA GLN A 8 -7.73 -35.45 0.17
C GLN A 8 -6.87 -34.19 0.28
N HIS A 9 -5.57 -34.33 0.03
CA HIS A 9 -4.68 -33.21 -0.27
C HIS A 9 -4.83 -32.83 -1.75
N GLY A 10 -5.17 -31.57 -2.00
CA GLY A 10 -5.14 -30.97 -3.34
C GLY A 10 -3.70 -30.77 -3.81
N VAL A 11 -3.34 -31.45 -4.89
CA VAL A 11 -2.08 -31.30 -5.61
C VAL A 11 -2.26 -30.21 -6.68
N HIS A 12 -1.48 -29.14 -6.61
CA HIS A 12 -1.31 -28.19 -7.72
C HIS A 12 -0.39 -28.79 -8.78
N PRO A 13 -0.68 -28.66 -10.09
CA PRO A 13 0.25 -29.05 -11.14
C PRO A 13 1.27 -27.94 -11.44
N PRO A 14 2.50 -28.28 -11.89
CA PRO A 14 3.48 -27.30 -12.31
C PRO A 14 3.21 -26.79 -13.73
N LEU A 15 3.40 -25.48 -13.92
CA LEU A 15 3.40 -24.81 -15.22
C LEU A 15 4.64 -25.25 -16.02
N ASN A 16 4.40 -26.03 -17.06
CA ASN A 16 5.38 -26.45 -18.05
C ASN A 16 5.42 -25.43 -19.19
N TRP A 17 6.54 -24.72 -19.33
CA TRP A 17 6.84 -23.86 -20.48
C TRP A 17 7.65 -24.66 -21.49
N ASN A 18 6.98 -25.22 -22.50
CA ASN A 18 7.64 -25.68 -23.72
C ASN A 18 7.07 -24.93 -24.92
N SER A 19 7.94 -24.15 -25.53
CA SER A 19 7.85 -23.64 -26.90
C SER A 19 7.84 -24.81 -27.88
N PRO A 20 7.13 -24.69 -29.01
CA PRO A 20 7.78 -25.07 -30.26
C PRO A 20 7.57 -24.04 -31.36
N ASP A 21 8.65 -23.85 -32.10
CA ASP A 21 8.67 -23.33 -33.46
C ASP A 21 7.61 -24.05 -34.31
N ASP A 22 6.85 -23.30 -35.11
CA ASP A 22 6.40 -23.85 -36.37
C ASP A 22 6.37 -22.82 -37.49
N ASN A 23 6.90 -23.31 -38.61
CA ASN A 23 7.39 -22.63 -39.78
C ASN A 23 6.32 -22.82 -40.87
N GLY A 24 5.51 -21.80 -41.11
CA GLY A 24 4.38 -21.88 -42.04
C GLY A 24 4.40 -20.76 -43.07
N GLY A 25 5.12 -20.98 -44.17
CA GLY A 25 5.13 -20.08 -45.33
C GLY A 25 3.73 -19.87 -45.90
N SER A 26 3.39 -18.62 -46.21
CA SER A 26 2.20 -18.29 -46.99
C SER A 26 2.56 -17.28 -48.08
N SER A 27 2.89 -17.82 -49.25
CA SER A 27 2.86 -17.09 -50.52
C SER A 27 1.44 -16.59 -50.76
N ARG A 28 1.20 -15.29 -50.62
CA ARG A 28 -0.01 -14.64 -51.15
C ARG A 28 0.36 -13.71 -52.29
N LEU A 29 -0.23 -14.05 -53.42
CA LEU A 29 -0.22 -13.37 -54.70
C LEU A 29 -0.78 -11.95 -54.57
N ASN A 30 -0.09 -10.99 -55.19
CA ASN A 30 -0.60 -9.64 -55.44
C ASN A 30 -1.77 -9.70 -56.43
N PRO A 31 -2.98 -9.21 -56.08
CA PRO A 31 -3.95 -8.79 -57.08
C PRO A 31 -3.66 -7.35 -57.49
N LYS A 32 -3.78 -7.10 -58.80
CA LYS A 32 -3.71 -5.77 -59.42
C LYS A 32 -4.80 -4.84 -58.86
N PRO A 33 -4.57 -3.52 -58.78
CA PRO A 33 -5.62 -2.57 -58.48
C PRO A 33 -6.54 -2.42 -59.69
N ASP A 34 -7.82 -2.70 -59.48
CA ASP A 34 -8.88 -2.42 -60.44
C ASP A 34 -9.41 -1.00 -60.18
N GLU A 35 -9.46 -0.19 -61.22
CA GLU A 35 -9.91 1.20 -61.20
C GLU A 35 -11.45 1.23 -61.10
N GLY A 36 -11.95 1.34 -59.88
CA GLY A 36 -13.37 1.60 -59.59
C GLY A 36 -13.52 2.86 -58.76
N MET A 37 -14.00 3.94 -59.39
CA MET A 37 -14.56 5.11 -58.73
C MET A 37 -15.66 4.67 -57.74
N ASP A 38 -15.44 4.91 -56.45
CA ASP A 38 -16.51 4.87 -55.46
C ASP A 38 -16.55 6.18 -54.68
N THR A 39 -17.76 6.73 -54.61
CA THR A 39 -18.14 7.97 -53.96
C THR A 39 -17.84 7.86 -52.48
N GLN A 40 -17.03 8.79 -51.96
CA GLN A 40 -16.64 8.86 -50.56
C GLN A 40 -17.85 9.34 -49.74
N GLU A 41 -18.75 8.42 -49.40
CA GLU A 41 -19.73 8.61 -48.33
C GLU A 41 -18.95 8.84 -47.03
N GLU A 42 -19.09 10.03 -46.44
CA GLU A 42 -18.65 10.34 -45.08
C GLU A 42 -19.30 9.36 -44.11
N ARG A 43 -18.59 8.27 -43.81
CA ARG A 43 -18.93 7.41 -42.68
C ARG A 43 -18.66 8.20 -41.41
N GLU A 44 -19.72 8.75 -40.81
CA GLU A 44 -19.72 9.22 -39.43
C GLU A 44 -19.12 8.12 -38.55
N MET A 45 -17.91 8.33 -38.04
CA MET A 45 -17.31 7.40 -37.10
C MET A 45 -18.13 7.41 -35.81
N PRO A 46 -18.53 6.24 -35.27
CA PRO A 46 -19.31 6.20 -34.04
C PRO A 46 -18.55 6.88 -32.92
N GLN A 47 -19.17 7.86 -32.25
CA GLN A 47 -18.60 8.54 -31.09
C GLN A 47 -18.18 7.49 -30.04
N ARG A 48 -16.87 7.36 -29.81
CA ARG A 48 -16.34 6.54 -28.73
C ARG A 48 -16.75 7.18 -27.41
N SER A 49 -17.67 6.53 -26.71
CA SER A 49 -18.02 6.89 -25.33
C SER A 49 -17.00 6.27 -24.37
N TYR A 50 -16.41 7.11 -23.51
CA TYR A 50 -15.51 6.67 -22.45
C TYR A 50 -16.31 6.54 -21.14
N TYR A 51 -15.98 5.52 -20.34
CA TYR A 51 -16.65 5.25 -19.07
C TYR A 51 -15.61 5.10 -17.96
N ALA A 52 -15.82 5.76 -16.83
CA ALA A 52 -15.04 5.55 -15.61
C ALA A 52 -15.90 4.82 -14.59
N ARG A 53 -15.29 3.93 -13.79
CA ARG A 53 -16.02 3.18 -12.76
C ARG A 53 -15.90 3.90 -11.42
N VAL A 54 -17.00 4.44 -10.91
CA VAL A 54 -17.11 5.14 -9.63
C VAL A 54 -18.14 4.42 -8.76
N LEU A 55 -17.72 3.94 -7.58
CA LEU A 55 -18.58 3.16 -6.66
C LEU A 55 -19.25 1.94 -7.33
N GLY A 56 -18.55 1.26 -8.24
CA GLY A 56 -19.09 0.14 -9.01
C GLY A 56 -20.03 0.53 -10.16
N THR A 57 -20.34 1.82 -10.32
CA THR A 57 -21.19 2.38 -11.38
C THR A 57 -20.33 2.93 -12.51
N HIS A 58 -20.69 2.66 -13.77
CA HIS A 58 -20.03 3.28 -14.92
C HIS A 58 -20.63 4.68 -15.13
N ILE A 59 -19.82 5.70 -14.89
CA ILE A 59 -20.15 7.09 -15.22
C ILE A 59 -19.61 7.34 -16.63
N SER A 60 -20.48 7.82 -17.53
CA SER A 60 -20.03 8.31 -18.83
C SER A 60 -19.19 9.55 -18.59
N VAL A 61 -17.91 9.46 -18.96
CA VAL A 61 -17.03 10.62 -18.96
C VAL A 61 -17.23 11.26 -20.33
N SER A 62 -17.70 12.51 -20.35
CA SER A 62 -17.77 13.28 -21.59
C SER A 62 -16.41 13.20 -22.28
N PRO A 63 -16.37 12.93 -23.60
CA PRO A 63 -15.13 12.95 -24.37
C PRO A 63 -14.64 14.40 -24.47
N ILE A 64 -14.00 14.89 -23.41
CA ILE A 64 -13.22 16.11 -23.44
C ILE A 64 -11.87 15.80 -24.13
N ASP A 65 -11.54 14.51 -24.30
CA ASP A 65 -10.23 13.99 -24.69
C ASP A 65 -10.11 13.51 -26.14
N VAL A 66 -11.03 13.88 -27.04
CA VAL A 66 -10.69 13.82 -28.47
C VAL A 66 -9.81 15.05 -28.74
N PRO A 67 -8.59 14.92 -29.29
CA PRO A 67 -7.75 16.09 -29.63
C PRO A 67 -8.49 17.11 -30.51
N ASP A 68 -9.51 16.66 -31.24
CA ASP A 68 -10.38 17.49 -32.07
C ASP A 68 -11.51 18.20 -31.28
N THR A 69 -11.93 17.68 -30.11
CA THR A 69 -12.92 18.33 -29.21
C THR A 69 -12.29 19.29 -28.21
N TYR A 70 -10.96 19.33 -28.10
CA TYR A 70 -10.28 20.40 -27.38
C TYR A 70 -10.55 21.71 -28.13
N ASP A 71 -11.53 22.48 -27.68
CA ASP A 71 -11.87 23.79 -28.26
C ASP A 71 -11.09 24.89 -27.51
N PRO A 72 -9.89 25.30 -27.99
CA PRO A 72 -9.16 26.38 -27.37
C PRO A 72 -9.87 27.73 -27.53
N ASP A 73 -10.82 27.84 -28.47
CA ASP A 73 -11.59 29.06 -28.74
C ASP A 73 -12.84 29.14 -27.85
N GLY A 74 -13.34 28.00 -27.36
CA GLY A 74 -14.37 27.89 -26.32
C GLY A 74 -13.85 28.14 -24.90
N TRP A 75 -12.52 28.24 -24.72
CA TRP A 75 -11.91 28.63 -23.46
C TRP A 75 -12.20 30.11 -23.21
N VAL A 76 -13.27 30.39 -22.45
CA VAL A 76 -13.55 31.73 -21.94
C VAL A 76 -12.28 32.21 -21.21
N PRO A 77 -11.72 33.40 -21.52
CA PRO A 77 -10.58 33.96 -20.83
C PRO A 77 -10.86 34.03 -19.32
N GLY A 78 -10.47 32.99 -18.62
CA GLY A 78 -10.79 32.77 -17.22
C GLY A 78 -9.75 33.42 -16.33
N THR A 79 -10.13 33.66 -15.07
CA THR A 79 -9.18 33.84 -13.98
C THR A 79 -8.15 32.71 -14.05
N PRO A 80 -6.83 33.00 -14.08
CA PRO A 80 -5.81 31.95 -14.07
C PRO A 80 -5.99 31.04 -12.84
N GLU A 81 -5.48 29.81 -12.94
CA GLU A 81 -5.40 28.91 -11.79
C GLU A 81 -4.71 29.65 -10.63
N PRO A 82 -5.26 29.60 -9.40
CA PRO A 82 -4.68 30.32 -8.26
C PRO A 82 -3.28 29.80 -7.93
N GLU A 83 -2.32 30.73 -7.83
CA GLU A 83 -0.98 30.49 -7.30
C GLU A 83 -0.77 31.35 -6.03
N PRO A 84 -0.24 30.80 -4.91
CA PRO A 84 0.17 29.41 -4.69
C PRO A 84 -1.03 28.46 -4.57
N TYR A 85 -0.79 27.16 -4.78
CA TYR A 85 -1.82 26.14 -4.69
C TYR A 85 -2.38 26.05 -3.26
N ASP A 86 -3.65 26.38 -3.10
CA ASP A 86 -4.44 26.15 -1.90
C ASP A 86 -5.61 25.22 -2.27
N PRO A 87 -5.80 24.07 -1.57
CA PRO A 87 -6.80 23.07 -1.96
C PRO A 87 -8.22 23.61 -2.06
N GLU A 88 -8.61 24.50 -1.13
CA GLU A 88 -9.96 25.09 -1.10
C GLU A 88 -10.15 26.11 -2.22
N THR A 89 -9.19 27.01 -2.39
CA THR A 89 -9.19 28.02 -3.46
C THR A 89 -9.18 27.34 -4.84
N TYR A 90 -8.40 26.28 -5.01
CA TYR A 90 -8.36 25.51 -6.25
C TYR A 90 -9.67 24.75 -6.50
N ALA A 91 -10.26 24.14 -5.46
CA ALA A 91 -11.56 23.48 -5.61
C ALA A 91 -12.68 24.47 -5.97
N ALA A 92 -12.66 25.69 -5.39
CA ALA A 92 -13.59 26.76 -5.75
C ALA A 92 -13.37 27.28 -7.18
N TRP A 93 -12.11 27.44 -7.60
CA TRP A 93 -11.76 27.78 -8.98
C TRP A 93 -12.27 26.72 -9.95
N GLY A 94 -11.97 25.44 -9.71
CA GLY A 94 -12.41 24.36 -10.57
C GLY A 94 -13.92 24.20 -10.59
N ARG A 95 -14.63 24.42 -9.47
CA ARG A 95 -16.10 24.47 -9.45
C ARG A 95 -16.66 25.56 -10.36
N LYS A 96 -16.06 26.76 -10.35
CA LYS A 96 -16.45 27.90 -11.18
C LYS A 96 -16.18 27.65 -12.67
N HIS A 97 -15.07 27.01 -13.00
CA HIS A 97 -14.59 26.87 -14.38
C HIS A 97 -14.96 25.54 -15.05
N LEU A 98 -15.07 24.46 -14.28
CA LEU A 98 -15.34 23.09 -14.75
C LEU A 98 -16.71 22.57 -14.30
N GLY A 99 -17.43 23.33 -13.47
CA GLY A 99 -18.79 23.03 -13.03
C GLY A 99 -18.89 22.21 -11.74
N GLU A 100 -20.14 22.01 -11.30
CA GLU A 100 -20.46 21.32 -10.05
C GLU A 100 -20.04 19.84 -10.07
N GLU A 101 -20.26 19.15 -11.19
CA GLU A 101 -19.97 17.72 -11.31
C GLU A 101 -18.48 17.41 -11.09
N TRP A 102 -17.60 18.23 -11.69
CA TRP A 102 -16.16 18.13 -11.47
C TRP A 102 -15.79 18.34 -9.99
N TYR A 103 -16.41 19.33 -9.34
CA TYR A 103 -16.15 19.62 -7.93
C TYR A 103 -16.59 18.46 -7.02
N GLN A 104 -17.76 17.89 -7.26
CA GLN A 104 -18.25 16.73 -6.50
C GLN A 104 -17.38 15.49 -6.73
N LEU A 105 -16.98 15.22 -7.98
CA LEU A 105 -16.06 14.14 -8.30
C LEU A 105 -14.72 14.29 -7.57
N ARG A 106 -14.12 15.48 -7.64
CA ARG A 106 -12.86 15.79 -6.95
C ARG A 106 -12.98 15.64 -5.44
N LYS A 107 -14.08 16.13 -4.86
CA LYS A 107 -14.36 16.00 -3.42
C LYS A 107 -14.48 14.53 -3.01
N ALA A 108 -15.23 13.72 -3.76
CA ALA A 108 -15.34 12.28 -3.52
C ALA A 108 -13.98 11.58 -3.65
N MET A 109 -13.18 11.92 -4.67
CA MET A 109 -11.84 11.37 -4.84
C MET A 109 -10.91 11.66 -3.66
N LEU A 110 -10.93 12.89 -3.14
CA LEU A 110 -10.11 13.25 -1.98
C LEU A 110 -10.59 12.57 -0.69
N GLN A 111 -11.91 12.38 -0.54
CA GLN A 111 -12.50 11.66 0.60
C GLN A 111 -12.22 10.15 0.58
N GLU A 112 -12.27 9.53 -0.60
CA GLU A 112 -12.04 8.09 -0.78
C GLU A 112 -10.55 7.72 -0.84
N ARG A 113 -9.68 8.72 -0.96
CA ARG A 113 -8.25 8.50 -1.08
C ARG A 113 -7.70 7.79 0.16
N ASN A 114 -6.93 6.74 -0.07
CA ASN A 114 -6.16 6.13 1.00
C ASN A 114 -4.87 6.92 1.24
N ILE A 115 -4.92 7.84 2.20
CA ILE A 115 -3.75 8.63 2.63
C ILE A 115 -2.58 7.77 3.17
N TYR A 116 -2.81 6.50 3.50
CA TYR A 116 -1.78 5.57 3.97
C TYR A 116 -1.05 4.84 2.84
N LEU A 117 -1.49 5.00 1.58
CA LEU A 117 -0.73 4.58 0.42
C LEU A 117 0.22 5.70 -0.03
N ARG A 118 1.45 5.34 -0.40
CA ARG A 118 2.40 6.29 -0.99
C ARG A 118 2.01 6.64 -2.43
N SER A 119 1.44 5.66 -3.13
CA SER A 119 0.84 5.81 -4.44
C SER A 119 -0.54 5.15 -4.38
N ASP A 120 -1.58 5.97 -4.29
CA ASP A 120 -2.94 5.49 -4.42
C ASP A 120 -3.25 5.38 -5.93
N TRP A 121 -3.22 4.15 -6.43
CA TRP A 121 -3.43 3.88 -7.85
C TRP A 121 -4.86 4.26 -8.27
N VAL A 122 -5.85 4.09 -7.38
CA VAL A 122 -7.25 4.46 -7.63
C VAL A 122 -7.36 5.97 -7.81
N TYR A 123 -6.71 6.71 -6.90
CA TYR A 123 -6.61 8.17 -7.03
C TYR A 123 -5.88 8.59 -8.33
N SER A 124 -4.82 7.86 -8.69
CA SER A 124 -4.02 8.14 -9.90
C SER A 124 -4.79 7.85 -11.19
N GLU A 125 -5.62 6.81 -11.21
CA GLU A 125 -6.49 6.45 -12.35
C GLU A 125 -7.69 7.38 -12.49
N ARG A 126 -8.26 7.81 -11.35
CA ARG A 126 -9.45 8.69 -11.35
C ARG A 126 -9.10 10.15 -11.54
N ARG A 127 -7.81 10.52 -11.41
CA ARG A 127 -7.34 11.84 -11.81
C ARG A 127 -7.83 12.05 -13.25
N PRO A 128 -8.65 13.09 -13.51
CA PRO A 128 -9.36 13.24 -14.77
C PRO A 128 -8.39 12.94 -15.90
N LEU A 129 -8.78 11.95 -16.72
CA LEU A 129 -7.98 11.43 -17.81
C LEU A 129 -7.42 12.63 -18.57
N ARG A 130 -6.10 12.74 -18.56
CA ARG A 130 -5.41 13.88 -19.13
C ARG A 130 -5.77 13.95 -20.61
N PRO A 131 -5.97 15.14 -21.17
CA PRO A 131 -5.92 15.30 -22.61
C PRO A 131 -4.55 14.79 -23.09
N ALA A 132 -4.54 13.61 -23.71
CA ALA A 132 -3.50 13.19 -24.63
C ALA A 132 -2.05 13.02 -24.13
N ARG A 133 -1.79 12.45 -22.93
CA ARG A 133 -0.43 11.91 -22.65
C ARG A 133 -0.03 10.73 -23.56
N HIS A 134 -0.94 10.26 -24.42
CA HIS A 134 -0.80 9.07 -25.27
C HIS A 134 -0.92 9.32 -26.77
N VAL A 135 -0.94 10.57 -27.25
CA VAL A 135 -0.76 10.79 -28.68
C VAL A 135 0.73 10.61 -28.99
N GLY A 136 1.09 9.44 -29.50
CA GLY A 136 2.44 9.19 -29.97
C GLY A 136 2.85 10.28 -30.96
N MET A 137 4.08 10.78 -30.84
CA MET A 137 4.61 11.82 -31.75
C MET A 137 4.75 11.36 -33.21
N SER A 138 4.47 10.08 -33.49
CA SER A 138 4.53 9.49 -34.82
C SER A 138 3.38 9.91 -35.75
N ASP A 139 2.29 10.51 -35.22
CA ASP A 139 1.05 10.62 -35.97
C ASP A 139 0.63 12.09 -36.23
N GLU A 140 0.08 12.36 -37.43
CA GLU A 140 -0.58 13.61 -37.87
C GLU A 140 -1.40 14.39 -36.80
N PRO A 141 -2.16 13.74 -35.89
CA PRO A 141 -2.94 14.42 -34.84
C PRO A 141 -2.18 15.41 -33.95
N TRP A 142 -0.91 15.19 -33.58
CA TRP A 142 -0.21 16.15 -32.71
C TRP A 142 0.05 17.48 -33.42
N LYS A 143 0.32 17.44 -34.74
CA LYS A 143 0.51 18.64 -35.57
C LYS A 143 -0.77 19.45 -35.70
N ARG A 144 -1.93 18.78 -35.82
CA ARG A 144 -3.24 19.45 -35.84
C ARG A 144 -3.49 20.17 -34.52
N LEU A 145 -3.24 19.49 -33.39
CA LEU A 145 -3.36 20.08 -32.06
C LEU A 145 -2.40 21.27 -31.88
N TRP A 146 -1.13 21.11 -32.27
CA TRP A 146 -0.12 22.17 -32.21
C TRP A 146 -0.50 23.38 -33.07
N SER A 147 -1.01 23.19 -34.28
CA SER A 147 -1.45 24.28 -35.16
C SER A 147 -2.57 25.13 -34.54
N ARG A 148 -3.43 24.50 -33.72
CA ARG A 148 -4.46 25.20 -32.94
C ARG A 148 -3.85 25.92 -31.74
N LEU A 149 -3.10 25.20 -30.91
CA LEU A 149 -2.52 25.72 -29.67
C LEU A 149 -1.53 26.86 -29.90
N SER A 150 -0.67 26.75 -30.92
CA SER A 150 0.36 27.76 -31.23
C SER A 150 -0.21 29.14 -31.62
N LYS A 151 -1.48 29.20 -32.05
CA LYS A 151 -2.16 30.47 -32.36
C LYS A 151 -2.68 31.19 -31.13
N VAL A 152 -3.06 30.42 -30.09
CA VAL A 152 -3.74 30.93 -28.90
C VAL A 152 -2.78 31.18 -27.76
N LEU A 153 -1.70 30.39 -27.68
CA LEU A 153 -0.78 30.48 -26.56
C LEU A 153 0.13 31.71 -26.69
N PRO A 154 0.11 32.63 -25.70
CA PRO A 154 1.13 33.67 -25.63
C PRO A 154 2.50 32.99 -25.56
N ARG A 155 3.56 33.66 -26.05
CA ARG A 155 4.95 33.25 -25.81
C ARG A 155 5.23 33.34 -24.31
N VAL A 156 4.85 32.31 -23.56
CA VAL A 156 5.07 32.26 -22.12
C VAL A 156 6.52 31.89 -21.88
N GLN A 157 7.30 32.83 -21.36
CA GLN A 157 8.56 32.47 -20.72
C GLN A 157 8.26 31.92 -19.32
N PRO A 158 8.76 30.73 -18.96
CA PRO A 158 8.62 30.24 -17.60
C PRO A 158 9.44 31.14 -16.66
N SER A 159 8.77 31.87 -15.79
CA SER A 159 9.39 32.69 -14.74
C SER A 159 9.72 31.89 -13.47
N SER A 160 9.37 30.60 -13.41
CA SER A 160 9.59 29.78 -12.22
C SER A 160 11.06 29.38 -12.07
N THR A 161 11.68 29.83 -10.98
CA THR A 161 13.05 29.50 -10.56
C THR A 161 13.12 28.25 -9.68
N ALA A 162 12.01 27.56 -9.45
CA ALA A 162 11.98 26.39 -8.58
C ALA A 162 12.92 25.26 -9.11
N PRO A 163 13.77 24.65 -8.24
CA PRO A 163 14.77 23.66 -8.67
C PRO A 163 14.22 22.49 -9.48
N LEU A 164 13.04 21.97 -9.12
CA LEU A 164 12.37 20.88 -9.84
C LEU A 164 12.04 21.24 -11.29
N PHE A 165 11.68 22.51 -11.55
CA PHE A 165 11.41 22.98 -12.90
C PHE A 165 12.69 22.99 -13.72
N ARG A 166 13.80 23.45 -13.14
CA ARG A 166 15.10 23.51 -13.82
C ARG A 166 15.54 22.13 -14.32
N GLU A 167 15.53 21.13 -13.46
CA GLU A 167 15.95 19.77 -13.83
C GLU A 167 15.06 19.19 -14.94
N ALA A 168 13.75 19.42 -14.86
CA ALA A 168 12.81 18.99 -15.89
C ALA A 168 13.07 19.67 -17.24
N TRP A 169 13.36 20.97 -17.26
CA TRP A 169 13.73 21.70 -18.48
C TRP A 169 15.06 21.24 -19.07
N GLU A 170 16.05 20.94 -18.24
CA GLU A 170 17.35 20.39 -18.66
C GLU A 170 17.17 19.02 -19.32
N ARG A 171 16.35 18.14 -18.71
CA ARG A 171 15.99 16.84 -19.30
C ARG A 171 15.29 17.00 -20.67
N LEU A 172 14.42 18.00 -20.82
CA LEU A 172 13.79 18.31 -22.10
C LEU A 172 14.78 18.81 -23.15
N GLY A 173 15.75 19.64 -22.75
CA GLY A 173 16.85 20.07 -23.61
C GLY A 173 17.69 18.89 -24.11
N TYR A 174 18.05 17.98 -23.19
CA TYR A 174 18.74 16.74 -23.53
C TYR A 174 17.91 15.84 -24.47
N ALA A 175 16.61 15.70 -24.21
CA ALA A 175 15.70 14.92 -25.06
C ALA A 175 15.64 15.48 -26.50
N ARG A 176 15.59 16.82 -26.65
CA ARG A 176 15.64 17.49 -27.94
C ARG A 176 16.91 17.13 -28.72
N GLU A 177 18.07 17.22 -28.09
CA GLU A 177 19.36 16.94 -28.73
C GLU A 177 19.51 15.47 -29.11
N SER A 178 19.18 14.57 -28.18
CA SER A 178 19.30 13.12 -28.37
C SER A 178 18.31 12.56 -29.40
N SER A 179 17.08 13.06 -29.41
CA SER A 179 16.01 12.61 -30.32
C SER A 179 15.95 13.40 -31.62
N ARG A 180 16.81 14.42 -31.79
CA ARG A 180 16.84 15.35 -32.93
C ARG A 180 15.48 15.97 -33.24
N TRP A 181 14.76 16.36 -32.19
CA TRP A 181 13.46 17.02 -32.34
C TRP A 181 13.60 18.33 -33.12
N SER A 182 12.65 18.54 -34.02
CA SER A 182 12.42 19.84 -34.65
C SER A 182 12.03 20.89 -33.60
N GLU A 183 12.13 22.17 -33.97
CA GLU A 183 11.72 23.26 -33.08
C GLU A 183 10.22 23.15 -32.73
N GLU A 184 9.38 22.72 -33.67
CA GLU A 184 7.94 22.51 -33.43
C GLU A 184 7.69 21.40 -32.41
N GLU A 185 8.35 20.25 -32.55
CA GLU A 185 8.26 19.15 -31.59
C GLU A 185 8.76 19.56 -30.21
N TYR A 186 9.85 20.32 -30.15
CA TYR A 186 10.38 20.84 -28.89
C TYR A 186 9.39 21.80 -28.20
N GLN A 187 8.81 22.74 -28.95
CA GLN A 187 7.84 23.69 -28.39
C GLN A 187 6.53 23.01 -28.00
N PHE A 188 6.10 21.98 -28.75
CA PHE A 188 4.96 21.14 -28.38
C PHE A 188 5.20 20.43 -27.05
N ASN A 189 6.31 19.68 -26.93
CA ASN A 189 6.65 18.97 -25.68
C ASN A 189 6.86 19.92 -24.50
N LYS A 190 7.34 21.14 -24.75
CA LYS A 190 7.49 22.19 -23.75
C LYS A 190 6.16 22.58 -23.09
N ILE A 191 5.05 22.56 -23.81
CA ILE A 191 3.71 22.79 -23.23
C ILE A 191 3.36 21.66 -22.26
N PHE A 192 3.43 20.41 -22.73
CA PHE A 192 3.08 19.24 -21.91
C PHE A 192 3.95 19.11 -20.67
N LEU A 193 5.25 19.42 -20.79
CA LEU A 193 6.13 19.44 -19.63
C LEU A 193 5.67 20.45 -18.58
N LYS A 194 5.26 21.64 -19.00
CA LYS A 194 4.76 22.66 -18.08
C LYS A 194 3.50 22.18 -17.35
N GLU A 195 2.55 21.61 -18.09
CA GLU A 195 1.32 21.05 -17.54
C GLU A 195 1.63 19.89 -16.57
N ASP A 196 2.53 18.99 -16.95
CA ASP A 196 3.00 17.89 -16.12
C ASP A 196 3.65 18.37 -14.81
N LEU A 197 4.41 19.47 -14.86
CA LEU A 197 5.02 20.05 -13.67
C LEU A 197 3.98 20.67 -12.73
N ILE A 198 2.99 21.38 -13.28
CA ILE A 198 1.85 21.91 -12.51
C ILE A 198 1.09 20.75 -11.86
N ASP A 199 0.82 19.69 -12.61
CA ASP A 199 0.12 18.50 -12.11
C ASP A 199 0.90 17.73 -11.05
N CYS A 200 2.23 17.65 -11.18
CA CYS A 200 3.10 17.06 -10.18
C CYS A 200 3.09 17.90 -8.89
N ALA A 201 3.19 19.23 -9.01
CA ALA A 201 3.10 20.13 -7.86
C ALA A 201 1.75 20.00 -7.16
N ARG A 202 0.65 19.98 -7.93
CA ARG A 202 -0.70 19.71 -7.45
C ARG A 202 -0.80 18.37 -6.72
N ALA A 203 -0.25 17.30 -7.32
CA ALA A 203 -0.27 15.95 -6.73
C ALA A 203 0.48 15.92 -5.40
N HIS A 204 1.62 16.61 -5.36
CA HIS A 204 2.45 16.70 -4.18
C HIS A 204 1.68 17.39 -3.05
N HIS A 205 1.08 18.55 -3.31
CA HIS A 205 0.27 19.26 -2.31
C HIS A 205 -0.93 18.44 -1.83
N GLU A 206 -1.67 17.81 -2.74
CA GLU A 206 -2.79 16.93 -2.36
C GLU A 206 -2.33 15.74 -1.51
N THR A 207 -1.09 15.28 -1.67
CA THR A 207 -0.49 14.18 -0.90
C THR A 207 0.10 14.62 0.42
N GLN A 208 0.52 15.88 0.52
CA GLN A 208 1.26 16.42 1.65
C GLN A 208 0.47 16.33 2.95
N GLU A 209 -0.83 16.64 2.95
CA GLU A 209 -1.67 16.52 4.15
C GLU A 209 -1.75 15.08 4.66
N GLY A 210 -1.96 14.13 3.73
CA GLY A 210 -1.96 12.71 4.04
C GLY A 210 -0.62 12.22 4.58
N ASP A 211 0.49 12.71 4.01
CA ASP A 211 1.84 12.40 4.48
C ASP A 211 2.10 12.94 5.89
N ILE A 212 1.67 14.17 6.18
CA ILE A 212 1.76 14.77 7.50
C ILE A 212 0.96 13.95 8.53
N GLN A 213 -0.28 13.60 8.20
CA GLN A 213 -1.12 12.81 9.10
C GLN A 213 -0.54 11.41 9.35
N ARG A 214 -0.05 10.77 8.29
CA ARG A 214 0.61 9.45 8.35
C ARG A 214 1.84 9.50 9.25
N GLU A 215 2.68 10.52 9.11
CA GLU A 215 3.89 10.66 9.93
C GLU A 215 3.55 10.96 11.39
N LYS A 216 2.59 11.85 11.63
CA LYS A 216 2.09 12.12 12.99
C LYS A 216 1.59 10.85 13.68
N GLU A 217 0.84 10.01 12.97
CA GLU A 217 0.41 8.73 13.53
C GLU A 217 1.60 7.81 13.84
N ARG A 218 2.58 7.71 12.94
CA ARG A 218 3.79 6.92 13.20
C ARG A 218 4.55 7.40 14.43
N GLU A 219 4.65 8.71 14.63
CA GLU A 219 5.24 9.29 15.84
C GLU A 219 4.43 8.95 17.09
N GLU A 220 3.10 8.98 17.03
CA GLU A 220 2.23 8.58 18.14
C GLU A 220 2.36 7.09 18.48
N ILE A 221 2.51 6.22 17.48
CA ILE A 221 2.79 4.81 17.68
C ILE A 221 4.19 4.61 18.29
N ALA A 222 5.20 5.34 17.81
CA ALA A 222 6.55 5.25 18.33
C ALA A 222 6.64 5.63 19.83
N LYS A 223 5.78 6.53 20.32
CA LYS A 223 5.72 6.91 21.74
C LYS A 223 5.35 5.76 22.68
N VAL A 224 4.59 4.78 22.20
CA VAL A 224 4.18 3.60 22.99
C VAL A 224 5.09 2.39 22.73
N ARG A 225 6.19 2.56 21.98
CA ARG A 225 7.04 1.45 21.55
C ARG A 225 7.49 0.55 22.69
N TYR A 226 7.93 1.14 23.79
CA TYR A 226 8.45 0.41 24.95
C TYR A 226 7.56 0.63 26.16
N GLU A 227 7.38 -0.40 27.00
CA GLU A 227 6.73 -0.19 28.30
C GLU A 227 7.55 0.78 29.17
N PRO A 228 6.92 1.65 29.97
CA PRO A 228 7.63 2.63 30.79
C PRO A 228 8.73 2.00 31.65
N GLY A 229 9.99 2.38 31.40
CA GLY A 229 11.14 1.90 32.15
C GLY A 229 11.66 0.51 31.74
N THR A 230 11.17 -0.06 30.62
CA THR A 230 11.67 -1.34 30.09
C THR A 230 12.12 -1.19 28.63
N LEU A 231 12.81 -2.22 28.12
CA LEU A 231 13.11 -2.39 26.69
C LEU A 231 12.15 -3.37 26.00
N ILE A 232 11.10 -3.80 26.70
CA ILE A 232 10.11 -4.74 26.15
C ILE A 232 9.17 -3.93 25.27
N GLU A 233 9.02 -4.36 24.01
CA GLU A 233 8.04 -3.74 23.12
C GLU A 233 6.63 -3.97 23.68
N SER A 234 5.83 -2.91 23.74
CA SER A 234 4.49 -3.02 24.33
C SER A 234 3.55 -3.74 23.37
N ASP A 235 2.64 -4.56 23.91
CA ASP A 235 1.55 -5.17 23.12
C ASP A 235 0.71 -4.10 22.39
N GLU A 236 0.62 -2.90 22.97
CA GLU A 236 -0.06 -1.76 22.38
C GLU A 236 0.66 -1.27 21.12
N TYR A 237 1.99 -1.19 21.13
CA TYR A 237 2.79 -0.83 19.95
C TYR A 237 2.57 -1.81 18.82
N GLU A 238 2.67 -3.12 19.08
CA GLU A 238 2.46 -4.16 18.06
C GLU A 238 1.04 -4.12 17.47
N ARG A 239 0.03 -3.92 18.33
CA ARG A 239 -1.35 -3.75 17.88
C ARG A 239 -1.49 -2.52 16.97
N ARG A 240 -0.99 -1.35 17.40
CA ARG A 240 -1.11 -0.10 16.62
C ARG A 240 -0.31 -0.17 15.32
N MET A 241 0.88 -0.76 15.33
CA MET A 241 1.67 -0.98 14.11
C MET A 241 0.98 -1.93 13.14
N THR A 242 0.33 -2.98 13.64
CA THR A 242 -0.49 -3.87 12.82
C THR A 242 -1.64 -3.09 12.19
N ASP A 243 -2.33 -2.24 12.96
CA ASP A 243 -3.44 -1.44 12.44
C ASP A 243 -3.00 -0.44 11.37
N PHE A 244 -1.86 0.20 11.58
CA PHE A 244 -1.23 1.08 10.61
C PHE A 244 -0.91 0.35 9.28
N ARG A 245 -0.35 -0.87 9.35
CA ARG A 245 -0.09 -1.69 8.16
C ARG A 245 -1.39 -2.08 7.43
N LEU A 246 -2.41 -2.51 8.17
CA LEU A 246 -3.70 -2.90 7.60
C LEU A 246 -4.42 -1.72 6.92
N ARG A 247 -4.34 -0.50 7.47
CA ARG A 247 -4.87 0.71 6.80
C ARG A 247 -4.17 0.97 5.46
N ARG A 248 -2.84 0.77 5.42
CA ARG A 248 -2.09 0.83 4.17
C ARG A 248 -2.53 -0.22 3.15
N GLU A 249 -3.04 -1.36 3.60
CA GLU A 249 -3.65 -2.39 2.74
C GLU A 249 -5.10 -2.08 2.34
N GLY A 250 -5.65 -0.94 2.78
CA GLY A 250 -7.01 -0.51 2.43
C GLY A 250 -8.09 -1.00 3.40
N TRP A 251 -7.72 -1.43 4.61
CA TRP A 251 -8.72 -1.78 5.62
C TRP A 251 -9.52 -0.55 6.06
N VAL A 252 -10.84 -0.72 6.13
CA VAL A 252 -11.79 0.31 6.60
C VAL A 252 -12.04 0.19 8.10
N GLN A 253 -12.55 1.26 8.73
CA GLN A 253 -12.79 1.30 10.17
C GLN A 253 -13.72 0.17 10.64
N GLU A 254 -14.73 -0.19 9.84
CA GLU A 254 -15.68 -1.24 10.16
C GLU A 254 -15.00 -2.62 10.30
N GLN A 255 -13.92 -2.86 9.55
CA GLN A 255 -13.15 -4.11 9.64
C GLN A 255 -12.30 -4.16 10.91
N PHE A 256 -11.72 -3.03 11.34
CA PHE A 256 -11.05 -2.93 12.64
C PHE A 256 -12.03 -3.19 13.77
N ASP A 257 -13.20 -2.52 13.74
CA ASP A 257 -14.25 -2.71 14.74
C ASP A 257 -14.74 -4.16 14.77
N ALA A 258 -14.88 -4.81 13.62
CA ALA A 258 -15.25 -6.22 13.53
C ALA A 258 -14.18 -7.14 14.13
N ARG A 259 -12.90 -6.89 13.86
CA ARG A 259 -11.78 -7.64 14.42
C ARG A 259 -11.72 -7.48 15.95
N ASP A 260 -11.90 -6.26 16.44
CA ASP A 260 -11.89 -5.96 17.86
C ASP A 260 -13.10 -6.58 18.58
N ARG A 261 -14.30 -6.50 17.99
CA ARG A 261 -15.49 -7.24 18.48
C ARG A 261 -15.26 -8.75 18.53
N ALA A 262 -14.63 -9.32 17.49
CA ALA A 262 -14.31 -10.74 17.44
C ALA A 262 -13.28 -11.13 18.52
N ALA A 263 -12.28 -10.29 18.76
CA ALA A 263 -11.29 -10.48 19.82
C ALA A 263 -11.94 -10.44 21.21
N VAL A 264 -12.80 -9.45 21.46
CA VAL A 264 -13.57 -9.34 22.72
C VAL A 264 -14.50 -10.54 22.90
N ALA A 265 -15.24 -10.95 21.87
CA ALA A 265 -16.11 -12.12 21.94
C ALA A 265 -15.33 -13.41 22.20
N LYS A 266 -14.13 -13.56 21.61
CA LYS A 266 -13.23 -14.68 21.88
C LYS A 266 -12.73 -14.66 23.33
N ALA A 267 -12.33 -13.49 23.84
CA ALA A 267 -11.92 -13.34 25.23
C ALA A 267 -13.07 -13.65 26.21
N GLN A 268 -14.28 -13.17 25.93
CA GLN A 268 -15.48 -13.46 26.73
C GLN A 268 -15.85 -14.94 26.74
N LYS A 269 -15.64 -15.67 25.64
CA LYS A 269 -15.86 -17.13 25.61
C LYS A 269 -14.76 -17.89 26.35
N ARG A 270 -13.51 -17.46 26.18
CA ARG A 270 -12.34 -18.13 26.76
C ARG A 270 -12.24 -17.92 28.27
N GLY A 271 -12.74 -16.80 28.80
CA GLY A 271 -12.72 -16.50 30.23
C GLY A 271 -13.41 -17.58 31.09
N PRO A 272 -14.71 -17.86 30.87
CA PRO A 272 -15.43 -18.92 31.58
C PRO A 272 -14.88 -20.33 31.32
N GLU A 273 -14.35 -20.60 30.13
CA GLU A 273 -13.69 -21.88 29.82
C GLU A 273 -12.41 -22.06 30.64
N LEU A 274 -11.55 -21.05 30.66
CA LEU A 274 -10.37 -20.99 31.53
C LEU A 274 -10.74 -21.10 33.00
N GLU A 275 -11.82 -20.45 33.44
CA GLU A 275 -12.31 -20.54 34.81
C GLU A 275 -12.78 -21.97 35.16
N ARG A 276 -13.47 -22.65 34.24
CA ARG A 276 -13.83 -24.06 34.41
C ARG A 276 -12.60 -24.96 34.46
N GLU A 277 -11.61 -24.74 33.61
CA GLU A 277 -10.33 -25.44 33.63
C GLU A 277 -9.58 -25.21 34.96
N LEU A 278 -9.58 -23.96 35.47
CA LEU A 278 -9.00 -23.56 36.76
C LEU A 278 -9.79 -24.07 37.98
N ASN A 279 -11.06 -24.42 37.82
CA ASN A 279 -11.86 -25.04 38.88
C ASN A 279 -11.83 -26.57 38.85
N THR A 280 -11.44 -27.19 37.74
CA THR A 280 -11.38 -28.66 37.62
C THR A 280 -10.08 -29.22 38.21
N PRO A 281 -10.10 -29.98 39.33
CA PRO A 281 -8.88 -30.43 40.00
C PRO A 281 -7.86 -31.02 39.03
N PRO A 282 -6.59 -30.55 39.04
CA PRO A 282 -5.57 -31.07 38.15
C PRO A 282 -5.35 -32.55 38.43
N LYS A 283 -5.20 -33.35 37.37
CA LYS A 283 -4.98 -34.80 37.43
C LYS A 283 -3.52 -35.16 37.24
N THR A 284 -2.74 -34.27 36.64
CA THR A 284 -1.34 -34.48 36.31
C THR A 284 -0.50 -33.26 36.70
N GLN A 285 0.80 -33.46 36.91
CA GLN A 285 1.73 -32.36 37.16
C GLN A 285 1.80 -31.39 35.97
N GLU A 286 1.60 -31.89 34.75
CA GLU A 286 1.55 -31.05 33.55
C GLU A 286 0.34 -30.10 33.57
N GLU A 287 -0.84 -30.59 33.96
CA GLU A 287 -2.03 -29.76 34.15
C GLU A 287 -1.82 -28.72 35.27
N MET A 288 -1.16 -29.10 36.38
CA MET A 288 -0.81 -28.16 37.44
C MET A 288 0.20 -27.09 36.96
N ASN A 289 1.19 -27.49 36.15
CA ASN A 289 2.17 -26.57 35.58
C ASN A 289 1.52 -25.60 34.58
N LEU A 290 0.54 -26.05 33.79
CA LEU A 290 -0.28 -25.17 32.94
C LEU A 290 -1.08 -24.17 33.79
N ARG A 291 -1.66 -24.60 34.91
CA ARG A 291 -2.35 -23.71 35.86
C ARG A 291 -1.43 -22.65 36.43
N PHE A 292 -0.18 -22.98 36.81
CA PHE A 292 0.77 -21.96 37.26
C PHE A 292 0.99 -20.87 36.21
N ARG A 293 1.06 -21.23 34.92
CA ARG A 293 1.17 -20.23 33.84
C ARG A 293 -0.07 -19.34 33.75
N LEU A 294 -1.25 -19.91 33.92
CA LEU A 294 -2.50 -19.13 33.96
C LEU A 294 -2.56 -18.21 35.19
N CYS A 295 -2.12 -18.70 36.35
CA CYS A 295 -2.00 -17.90 37.57
C CYS A 295 -1.04 -16.72 37.39
N ASP A 296 0.09 -16.91 36.69
CA ASP A 296 1.01 -15.83 36.36
C ASP A 296 0.35 -14.75 35.50
N LEU A 297 -0.43 -15.16 34.49
CA LEU A 297 -1.18 -14.23 33.65
C LEU A 297 -2.21 -13.44 34.46
N GLN A 298 -2.77 -14.05 35.52
CA GLN A 298 -3.68 -13.39 36.46
C GLN A 298 -2.96 -12.65 37.60
N LYS A 299 -1.63 -12.65 37.62
CA LYS A 299 -0.79 -12.06 38.68
C LYS A 299 -1.08 -12.61 40.07
N ILE A 300 -1.52 -13.87 40.18
CA ILE A 300 -1.67 -14.56 41.46
C ILE A 300 -0.29 -14.79 42.07
N SER A 301 -0.15 -14.50 43.37
CA SER A 301 1.14 -14.57 44.06
C SER A 301 1.69 -15.99 44.07
N ARG A 302 3.02 -16.10 44.13
CA ARG A 302 3.70 -17.40 44.13
C ARG A 302 3.33 -18.25 45.34
N GLU A 303 3.19 -17.64 46.51
CA GLU A 303 2.78 -18.33 47.74
C GLU A 303 1.40 -18.96 47.60
N GLU A 304 0.48 -18.27 46.90
CA GLU A 304 -0.86 -18.76 46.61
C GLU A 304 -0.84 -19.88 45.56
N GLN A 305 0.03 -19.78 44.55
CA GLN A 305 0.31 -20.88 43.62
C GLN A 305 0.84 -22.12 44.35
N ASP A 306 1.83 -21.98 45.24
CA ASP A 306 2.42 -23.09 46.00
C ASP A 306 1.39 -23.68 46.99
N ARG A 307 0.54 -22.85 47.58
CA ARG A 307 -0.59 -23.31 48.40
C ARG A 307 -1.57 -24.16 47.57
N LEU A 308 -1.90 -23.74 46.36
CA LEU A 308 -2.75 -24.52 45.45
C LEU A 308 -2.09 -25.87 45.12
N ALA A 309 -0.79 -25.88 44.81
CA ALA A 309 -0.04 -27.11 44.53
C ALA A 309 -0.15 -28.13 45.66
N ARG A 310 0.13 -27.68 46.89
CA ARG A 310 0.03 -28.49 48.11
C ARG A 310 -1.39 -29.01 48.34
N MET A 311 -2.40 -28.16 48.12
CA MET A 311 -3.81 -28.54 48.29
C MET A 311 -4.24 -29.67 47.35
N TYR A 312 -3.69 -29.73 46.13
CA TYR A 312 -3.98 -30.78 45.16
C TYR A 312 -2.98 -31.94 45.18
N GLY A 313 -1.99 -31.95 46.08
CA GLY A 313 -1.00 -33.03 46.20
C GLY A 313 0.07 -33.05 45.10
N PHE A 314 0.29 -31.94 44.41
CA PHE A 314 1.33 -31.79 43.39
C PHE A 314 2.59 -31.14 43.97
N PHE A 315 3.72 -31.30 43.28
CA PHE A 315 4.94 -30.63 43.65
C PHE A 315 4.77 -29.11 43.51
N GLU A 316 5.32 -28.38 44.48
CA GLU A 316 5.43 -26.93 44.42
C GLU A 316 6.10 -26.51 43.12
N ARG A 317 5.74 -25.32 42.64
CA ARG A 317 6.30 -24.84 41.40
C ARG A 317 7.82 -24.76 41.58
N PRO A 318 8.63 -25.46 40.74
CA PRO A 318 10.06 -25.38 40.89
C PRO A 318 10.48 -23.91 40.94
N PRO A 319 11.41 -23.51 41.83
CA PRO A 319 12.00 -22.17 41.81
C PRO A 319 12.19 -21.79 40.35
N ILE A 320 11.46 -20.75 39.87
CA ILE A 320 11.77 -20.11 38.59
C ILE A 320 13.25 -19.81 38.76
N ASN A 321 14.11 -20.61 38.13
CA ASN A 321 15.52 -20.58 38.45
C ASN A 321 15.96 -19.14 38.14
N PRO A 322 16.33 -18.34 39.16
CA PRO A 322 16.39 -16.90 38.98
C PRO A 322 17.78 -16.42 38.57
N PRO A 323 18.37 -16.91 37.46
CA PRO A 323 19.28 -16.05 36.70
C PRO A 323 18.81 -15.73 35.28
N PHE A 324 17.88 -16.49 34.68
CA PHE A 324 17.62 -16.39 33.23
C PHE A 324 16.66 -15.28 32.78
N PHE A 325 16.15 -14.42 33.67
CA PHE A 325 15.26 -13.33 33.24
C PHE A 325 15.62 -11.96 33.81
N GLY A 326 16.50 -11.88 34.81
CA GLY A 326 16.96 -10.60 35.41
C GLY A 326 18.39 -10.20 35.10
N THR A 327 19.23 -11.12 34.60
CA THR A 327 20.55 -10.76 34.08
C THR A 327 20.42 -10.27 32.64
N PRO A 328 21.02 -9.11 32.30
CA PRO A 328 21.21 -8.71 30.90
C PRO A 328 21.80 -9.88 30.12
N LEU A 329 21.29 -10.11 28.91
CA LEU A 329 21.66 -11.24 28.06
C LEU A 329 23.19 -11.39 27.90
N GLU A 330 23.90 -10.26 27.89
CA GLU A 330 25.36 -10.13 27.83
C GLU A 330 26.12 -10.73 29.02
N LYS A 331 25.46 -10.95 30.17
CA LYS A 331 26.08 -11.47 31.39
C LYS A 331 25.79 -12.95 31.64
N ARG A 332 25.10 -13.61 30.71
CA ARG A 332 24.77 -15.03 30.84
C ARG A 332 25.90 -15.86 30.26
N SER A 333 26.27 -16.91 30.99
CA SER A 333 27.15 -17.94 30.43
C SER A 333 26.43 -18.60 29.25
N PRO A 334 27.13 -18.84 28.12
CA PRO A 334 26.58 -19.62 27.01
C PRO A 334 26.15 -21.01 27.50
N PRO A 335 25.20 -21.66 26.80
CA PRO A 335 24.70 -22.97 27.15
C PRO A 335 25.82 -23.97 27.00
N ARG A 336 25.85 -24.96 27.89
CA ARG A 336 26.94 -25.94 27.91
C ARG A 336 26.73 -27.03 26.87
N ASP A 337 25.49 -27.25 26.47
CA ASP A 337 25.12 -28.28 25.51
C ASP A 337 23.81 -27.95 24.77
N GLN A 338 23.47 -28.80 23.79
CA GLN A 338 22.27 -28.66 22.97
C GLN A 338 20.99 -28.83 23.80
N GLU A 339 21.03 -29.60 24.89
CA GLU A 339 19.86 -29.84 25.73
C GLU A 339 19.50 -28.60 26.54
N GLU A 340 20.50 -27.88 27.05
CA GLU A 340 20.33 -26.57 27.69
C GLU A 340 19.81 -25.52 26.69
N MET A 341 20.29 -25.55 25.43
CA MET A 341 19.73 -24.71 24.35
C MET A 341 18.26 -25.02 24.07
N ASP A 342 17.91 -26.30 23.92
CA ASP A 342 16.53 -26.71 23.63
C ASP A 342 15.59 -26.35 24.79
N GLN A 343 16.06 -26.41 26.04
CA GLN A 343 15.32 -25.93 27.20
C GLN A 343 15.10 -24.41 27.16
N LEU A 344 16.12 -23.64 26.78
CA LEU A 344 16.00 -22.19 26.60
C LEU A 344 15.02 -21.83 25.49
N PHE A 345 15.05 -22.51 24.33
CA PHE A 345 14.06 -22.29 23.27
C PHE A 345 12.63 -22.65 23.71
N ARG A 346 12.44 -23.74 24.46
CA ARG A 346 11.12 -24.09 25.02
C ARG A 346 10.60 -23.02 26.00
N LEU A 347 11.50 -22.32 26.70
CA LEU A 347 11.14 -21.19 27.57
C LEU A 347 10.89 -19.90 26.76
N TRP A 348 11.61 -19.68 25.66
CA TRP A 348 11.52 -18.49 24.83
C TRP A 348 10.39 -18.51 23.80
N THR A 349 9.93 -19.68 23.37
CA THR A 349 8.81 -19.85 22.42
C THR A 349 7.51 -19.15 22.82
N TRP A 350 7.38 -18.73 24.08
CA TRP A 350 6.23 -18.01 24.61
C TRP A 350 6.41 -16.49 24.66
N ARG A 351 7.62 -15.98 24.44
CA ARG A 351 7.95 -14.56 24.66
C ARG A 351 8.75 -13.92 23.53
N LEU A 352 9.58 -14.69 22.84
CA LEU A 352 10.36 -14.24 21.70
C LEU A 352 9.77 -14.78 20.41
N ASN A 353 9.68 -13.93 19.40
CA ASN A 353 9.34 -14.39 18.06
C ASN A 353 10.52 -15.20 17.46
N ARG A 354 10.28 -15.89 16.34
CA ARG A 354 11.27 -16.80 15.76
C ARG A 354 12.55 -16.10 15.30
N MET A 355 12.48 -14.84 14.90
CA MET A 355 13.63 -14.06 14.46
C MET A 355 14.52 -13.69 15.65
N GLU A 356 13.94 -13.29 16.79
CA GLU A 356 14.68 -13.04 18.02
C GLU A 356 15.33 -14.32 18.58
N GLN A 357 14.65 -15.46 18.42
CA GLN A 357 15.20 -16.78 18.74
C GLN A 357 16.42 -17.11 17.88
N ASP A 358 16.35 -16.86 16.57
CA ASP A 358 17.44 -17.12 15.63
C ASP A 358 18.64 -16.18 15.85
N GLU A 359 18.40 -14.90 16.18
CA GLU A 359 19.46 -13.95 16.55
C GLU A 359 20.19 -14.37 17.83
N LEU A 360 19.45 -14.82 18.85
CA LEU A 360 20.05 -15.34 20.09
C LEU A 360 20.84 -16.62 19.85
N ALA A 361 20.33 -17.51 19.01
CA ALA A 361 21.06 -18.70 18.57
C ALA A 361 22.38 -18.29 17.92
N HIS A 362 22.35 -17.28 17.05
CA HIS A 362 23.51 -16.82 16.31
C HIS A 362 24.57 -16.17 17.20
N VAL A 363 24.17 -15.40 18.22
CA VAL A 363 25.11 -14.81 19.20
C VAL A 363 25.80 -15.91 20.03
N TRP A 364 25.10 -17.01 20.31
CA TRP A 364 25.58 -18.06 21.21
C TRP A 364 26.31 -19.20 20.48
N LEU A 365 26.06 -19.34 19.17
CA LEU A 365 26.71 -20.31 18.29
C LEU A 365 27.91 -19.75 17.53
N GLN A 366 28.23 -18.45 17.67
CA GLN A 366 29.52 -17.97 17.19
C GLN A 366 30.62 -18.55 18.08
N PRO A 367 31.49 -19.44 17.56
CA PRO A 367 32.67 -19.81 18.31
C PRO A 367 33.46 -18.52 18.51
N GLU A 368 33.80 -18.19 19.76
CA GLU A 368 34.73 -17.10 20.04
C GLU A 368 35.95 -17.34 19.14
N ALA A 369 36.14 -16.46 18.15
CA ALA A 369 37.31 -16.46 17.32
C ALA A 369 38.50 -16.14 18.25
N SER A 370 39.08 -17.20 18.81
CA SER A 370 40.27 -17.17 19.65
C SER A 370 41.50 -16.87 18.80
#